data_AF-A0A1H7SR27-F1
#
_entry.id   AF-A0A1H7SR27-F1
#
_cell.length_a   1.000
_cell.length_b   1.000
_cell.length_c   1.000
_cell.angle_alpha   90.00
_cell.angle_beta   90.00
_cell.angle_gamma   90.00
#
_symmetry.space_group_name_H-M   'P 1'
#
loop_
_entity.id
_entity.type
_entity.pdbx_description
1 polymer ?
#
loop_
_entity_poly.entity_id
_entity_poly.type
_entity_poly.pdbx_seq_one_letter_code
_entity_poly.pdbx_strand_id
1 'polypeptide(L)'
;MSKITDNFKHLAQDRKIQFKTKDIETPIRTQDGEQVKQKQIVFQTALRIQDKKAVACGVIIHDSEQPRVNYQITYNKIGQVTDRNKMPEITTALNEINAMRSGYYRFVVSGDGEIVMRHLGITGEDASPMMDVFVYGGRILRALLPQLEQIDGVDVSQVKS
;
A
#
# COMPACT_ATOMS: atom_id res chain seq x y z
N MET A 1 -6.10 14.31 16.60
CA MET A 1 -6.15 13.20 15.63
C MET A 1 -7.58 13.17 15.16
N SER A 2 -7.83 13.07 13.86
CA SER A 2 -9.21 13.11 13.38
C SER A 2 -10.00 11.87 13.85
N LYS A 3 -11.31 12.02 13.97
CA LYS A 3 -12.24 10.94 14.29
C LYS A 3 -12.08 9.74 13.34
N ILE A 4 -11.78 9.99 12.07
CA ILE A 4 -11.52 8.95 11.06
C ILE A 4 -10.30 8.11 11.45
N THR A 5 -9.19 8.75 11.81
CA THR A 5 -7.96 8.07 12.21
C THR A 5 -8.17 7.27 13.51
N ASP A 6 -8.91 7.80 14.47
CA ASP A 6 -9.23 7.11 15.73
C ASP A 6 -10.14 5.89 15.48
N ASN A 7 -11.15 6.01 14.61
CA ASN A 7 -11.99 4.89 14.22
C ASN A 7 -11.19 3.77 13.53
N PHE A 8 -10.25 4.13 12.64
CA PHE A 8 -9.36 3.14 12.02
C PHE A 8 -8.50 2.42 13.06
N LYS A 9 -7.97 3.13 14.06
CA LYS A 9 -7.21 2.52 15.17
C LYS A 9 -8.06 1.55 15.97
N HIS A 10 -9.29 1.91 16.29
CA HIS A 10 -10.21 1.04 17.03
C HIS A 10 -10.51 -0.24 16.24
N LEU A 11 -10.84 -0.12 14.95
CA LEU A 11 -11.06 -1.26 14.06
C LEU A 11 -9.81 -2.17 13.97
N ALA A 12 -8.61 -1.58 13.98
CA ALA A 12 -7.37 -2.36 13.95
C ALA A 12 -7.21 -3.20 15.23
N GLN A 13 -7.53 -2.62 16.39
CA GLN A 13 -7.52 -3.30 17.69
C GLN A 13 -8.54 -4.44 17.72
N ASP A 14 -9.78 -4.20 17.26
CA ASP A 14 -10.84 -5.21 17.20
C ASP A 14 -10.45 -6.40 16.33
N ARG A 15 -9.77 -6.12 15.20
CA ARG A 15 -9.24 -7.15 14.28
C ARG A 15 -7.90 -7.74 14.72
N LYS A 16 -7.38 -7.34 15.88
CA LYS A 16 -6.09 -7.80 16.44
C LYS A 16 -4.91 -7.54 15.50
N ILE A 17 -4.98 -6.47 14.73
CA ILE A 17 -3.91 -6.02 13.83
C ILE A 17 -3.05 -5.02 14.58
N GLN A 18 -1.78 -5.36 14.76
CA GLN A 18 -0.81 -4.46 15.39
C GLN A 18 -0.11 -3.62 14.34
N PHE A 19 -0.17 -2.30 14.51
CA PHE A 19 0.57 -1.33 13.72
C PHE A 19 1.58 -0.59 14.58
N LYS A 20 2.77 -0.37 14.03
CA LYS A 20 3.65 0.71 14.47
C LYS A 20 3.15 2.01 13.85
N THR A 21 2.89 3.01 14.67
CA THR A 21 2.39 4.31 14.20
C THR A 21 3.50 5.35 14.17
N LYS A 22 3.48 6.22 13.17
CA LYS A 22 4.34 7.41 13.07
C LYS A 22 3.54 8.59 12.53
N ASP A 23 3.71 9.74 13.16
CA ASP A 23 3.14 11.00 12.70
C ASP A 23 4.18 11.73 11.84
N ILE A 24 3.74 12.27 10.70
CA ILE A 24 4.58 13.03 9.77
C ILE A 24 3.84 14.34 9.46
N GLU A 25 4.53 15.48 9.61
CA GLU A 25 4.07 16.76 9.12
C GLU A 25 4.95 17.19 7.96
N THR A 26 4.34 17.42 6.79
CA THR A 26 5.04 17.84 5.58
C THR A 26 4.46 19.17 5.10
N PRO A 27 5.29 20.20 4.84
CA PRO A 27 4.80 21.42 4.21
C PRO A 27 4.40 21.12 2.76
N ILE A 28 3.19 21.51 2.38
CA ILE A 28 2.70 21.44 1.00
C ILE A 28 2.32 22.84 0.52
N ARG A 29 2.45 23.07 -0.79
CA ARG A 29 2.05 24.33 -1.41
C ARG A 29 0.65 24.19 -2.00
N THR A 30 -0.25 25.10 -1.65
CA THR A 30 -1.60 25.16 -2.21
C THR A 30 -1.59 25.75 -3.63
N GLN A 31 -2.71 25.67 -4.34
CA GLN A 31 -2.86 26.28 -5.68
C GLN A 31 -2.64 27.80 -5.64
N ASP A 32 -3.02 28.46 -4.55
CA ASP A 32 -2.84 29.89 -4.32
C ASP A 32 -1.40 30.27 -3.91
N GLY A 33 -0.52 29.26 -3.82
CA GLY A 33 0.90 29.44 -3.51
C GLY A 33 1.22 29.49 -2.01
N GLU A 34 0.23 29.39 -1.13
CA GLU A 34 0.40 29.35 0.32
C GLU A 34 1.05 28.03 0.78
N GLN A 35 1.83 28.09 1.86
CA GLN A 35 2.37 26.89 2.49
C GLN A 35 1.45 26.46 3.63
N VAL A 36 0.91 25.25 3.53
CA VAL A 36 0.10 24.63 4.59
C VAL A 36 0.78 23.34 5.05
N LYS A 37 0.67 23.04 6.34
CA LYS A 37 1.17 21.78 6.89
C LYS A 37 0.16 20.68 6.64
N GLN A 38 0.55 19.66 5.88
CA GLN A 38 -0.23 18.43 5.76
C GLN A 38 0.25 17.43 6.82
N LYS A 39 -0.69 17.00 7.66
CA LYS A 39 -0.45 15.94 8.63
C LYS A 39 -0.76 14.58 8.03
N GLN A 40 0.15 13.63 8.21
CA GLN A 40 -0.01 12.24 7.81
C GLN A 40 0.22 11.33 9.01
N ILE A 41 -0.65 10.34 9.17
CA ILE A 41 -0.49 9.29 10.17
C ILE A 41 -0.20 8.00 9.42
N VAL A 42 0.98 7.43 9.70
CA VAL A 42 1.48 6.22 9.05
C VAL A 42 1.31 5.05 10.01
N PHE A 43 0.58 4.03 9.58
CA PHE A 43 0.39 2.76 10.25
C PHE A 43 1.18 1.69 9.50
N GLN A 44 2.21 1.12 10.12
CA GLN A 44 3.09 0.13 9.49
C GLN A 44 2.99 -1.22 10.19
N THR A 45 2.96 -2.29 9.41
CA THR A 45 3.01 -3.66 9.92
C THR A 45 3.70 -4.57 8.88
N ALA A 46 3.78 -5.86 9.17
CA ALA A 46 4.26 -6.85 8.23
C ALA A 46 3.25 -7.98 8.11
N LEU A 47 2.94 -8.36 6.87
CA LEU A 47 2.03 -9.45 6.59
C LEU A 47 2.81 -10.67 6.08
N ARG A 48 2.61 -11.81 6.73
CA ARG A 48 3.11 -13.11 6.23
C ARG A 48 2.26 -13.59 5.06
N ILE A 49 2.83 -13.53 3.86
CA ILE A 49 2.15 -13.88 2.61
C ILE A 49 2.39 -15.34 2.19
N GLN A 50 3.54 -15.91 2.56
CA GLN A 50 3.90 -17.33 2.45
C GLN A 50 4.75 -17.74 3.67
N ASP A 51 5.02 -19.03 3.86
CA ASP A 51 5.72 -19.55 5.05
C ASP A 51 7.05 -18.85 5.33
N LYS A 52 7.81 -18.53 4.28
CA LYS A 52 9.13 -17.88 4.35
C LYS A 52 9.11 -16.40 3.96
N LYS A 53 7.95 -15.82 3.66
CA LYS A 53 7.87 -14.46 3.08
C LYS A 53 6.92 -13.56 3.85
N ALA A 54 7.48 -12.50 4.42
CA ALA A 54 6.75 -11.39 5.00
C ALA A 54 6.93 -10.14 4.13
N VAL A 55 5.86 -9.38 3.95
CA VAL A 55 5.82 -8.15 3.17
C VAL A 55 5.52 -6.99 4.11
N ALA A 56 6.35 -5.96 4.06
CA ALA A 56 6.08 -4.73 4.79
C ALA A 56 4.85 -4.05 4.19
N CYS A 57 3.85 -3.75 4.99
CA CYS A 57 2.65 -3.09 4.52
C CYS A 57 2.20 -2.00 5.47
N GLY A 58 1.37 -1.09 4.99
CA GLY A 58 0.89 0.00 5.82
C GLY A 58 -0.21 0.82 5.22
N VAL A 59 -0.80 1.66 6.07
CA VAL A 59 -1.83 2.64 5.74
C VAL A 59 -1.32 4.03 6.08
N ILE A 60 -1.43 4.96 5.15
CA ILE A 60 -1.12 6.37 5.36
C ILE A 60 -2.45 7.12 5.27
N ILE A 61 -2.82 7.82 6.33
CA ILE A 61 -4.03 8.65 6.37
C ILE A 61 -3.60 10.11 6.37
N HIS A 62 -4.14 10.91 5.46
CA HIS A 62 -3.95 12.37 5.42
C HIS A 62 -4.89 13.01 6.46
N ASP A 63 -4.45 13.00 7.72
CA ASP A 63 -5.24 13.42 8.89
C ASP A 63 -5.64 14.89 8.77
N SER A 64 -6.94 15.15 8.84
CA SER A 64 -7.50 16.50 8.83
C SER A 64 -8.89 16.51 9.47
N GLU A 65 -9.40 17.69 9.80
CA GLU A 65 -10.76 17.88 10.34
C GLU A 65 -11.86 17.80 9.26
N GLN A 66 -11.51 17.50 8.00
CA GLN A 66 -12.48 17.37 6.93
C GLN A 66 -13.34 16.11 7.12
N PRO A 67 -14.61 16.11 6.66
CA PRO A 67 -15.51 14.96 6.79
C PRO A 67 -15.03 13.73 6.00
N ARG A 68 -14.07 13.92 5.08
CA ARG A 68 -13.44 12.86 4.31
C ARG A 68 -11.94 13.13 4.19
N VAL A 69 -11.15 12.06 4.21
CA VAL A 69 -9.70 12.12 4.07
C VAL A 69 -9.21 11.18 2.99
N ASN A 70 -8.10 11.56 2.36
CA ASN A 70 -7.36 10.69 1.47
C ASN A 70 -6.55 9.68 2.29
N TYR A 71 -6.43 8.46 1.77
CA TYR A 71 -5.55 7.46 2.34
C TYR A 71 -4.86 6.65 1.24
N GLN A 72 -3.74 6.05 1.62
CA GLN A 72 -2.97 5.15 0.78
C GLN A 72 -2.70 3.86 1.56
N ILE A 73 -2.81 2.71 0.87
CA ILE A 73 -2.35 1.42 1.39
C ILE A 73 -1.23 0.91 0.49
N THR A 74 -0.13 0.46 1.08
CA THR A 74 0.99 -0.12 0.33
C THR A 74 1.41 -1.47 0.88
N TYR A 75 1.87 -2.31 -0.02
CA TYR A 75 2.59 -3.55 0.22
C TYR A 75 3.92 -3.45 -0.53
N ASN A 76 5.01 -3.39 0.23
CA ASN A 76 6.35 -3.11 -0.27
C ASN A 76 7.21 -4.39 -0.23
N LYS A 77 8.32 -4.38 -0.96
CA LYS A 77 9.26 -5.50 -1.07
C LYS A 77 8.58 -6.77 -1.56
N ILE A 78 7.67 -6.63 -2.54
CA ILE A 78 6.99 -7.79 -3.14
C ILE A 78 7.96 -8.53 -4.05
N GLY A 79 8.80 -7.80 -4.77
CA GLY A 79 9.84 -8.34 -5.64
C GLY A 79 10.72 -7.22 -6.18
N GLN A 80 11.68 -7.59 -7.01
CA GLN A 80 12.68 -6.70 -7.58
C GLN A 80 12.84 -6.99 -9.07
N VAL A 81 12.88 -5.96 -9.89
CA VAL A 81 13.31 -6.07 -11.30
C VAL A 81 14.80 -6.37 -11.34
N THR A 82 15.17 -7.50 -11.94
CA THR A 82 16.55 -7.98 -12.07
C THR A 82 17.14 -7.71 -13.46
N ASP A 83 16.29 -7.58 -14.49
CA ASP A 83 16.69 -7.21 -15.84
C ASP A 83 15.94 -5.96 -16.32
N ARG A 84 16.62 -4.82 -16.33
CA ARG A 84 16.03 -3.55 -16.75
C ARG A 84 15.75 -3.48 -18.26
N ASN A 85 16.37 -4.35 -19.07
CA ASN A 85 16.07 -4.39 -20.50
C ASN A 85 14.67 -4.94 -20.78
N LYS A 86 14.10 -5.69 -19.84
CA LYS A 86 12.74 -6.27 -19.93
C LYS A 86 11.65 -5.38 -19.35
N MET A 87 11.96 -4.12 -19.03
CA MET A 87 10.97 -3.19 -18.45
C MET A 87 9.68 -3.04 -19.28
N PRO A 88 9.72 -2.96 -20.61
CA PRO A 88 8.50 -2.93 -21.42
C PRO A 88 7.61 -4.17 -21.22
N GLU A 89 8.20 -5.35 -21.17
CA GLU A 89 7.52 -6.63 -20.99
C GLU A 89 6.99 -6.77 -19.57
N ILE A 90 7.81 -6.45 -18.57
CA ILE A 90 7.44 -6.45 -17.15
C ILE A 90 6.24 -5.52 -16.91
N THR A 91 6.30 -4.29 -17.42
CA THR A 91 5.20 -3.33 -17.24
C THR A 91 3.93 -3.75 -17.97
N THR A 92 4.05 -4.39 -19.13
CA THR A 92 2.90 -4.97 -19.85
C THR A 92 2.23 -6.07 -19.02
N ALA A 93 3.00 -7.03 -18.50
CA ALA A 93 2.48 -8.10 -17.65
C ALA A 93 1.84 -7.56 -16.36
N LEU A 94 2.46 -6.58 -15.70
CA LEU A 94 1.87 -5.94 -14.52
C LEU A 94 0.57 -5.20 -14.86
N ASN A 95 0.48 -4.54 -16.03
CA ASN A 95 -0.74 -3.88 -16.46
C ASN A 95 -1.88 -4.87 -16.72
N GLU A 96 -1.60 -6.04 -17.29
CA GLU A 96 -2.60 -7.09 -17.48
C GLU A 96 -3.13 -7.63 -16.13
N ILE A 97 -2.23 -7.86 -15.17
CA ILE A 97 -2.62 -8.22 -13.79
C ILE A 97 -3.47 -7.10 -13.17
N ASN A 98 -3.08 -5.84 -13.36
CA ASN A 98 -3.77 -4.68 -12.83
C ASN A 98 -5.18 -4.49 -13.42
N ALA A 99 -5.36 -4.83 -14.70
CA ALA A 99 -6.63 -4.64 -15.40
C ALA A 99 -7.71 -5.63 -14.95
N MET A 100 -7.32 -6.85 -14.59
CA MET A 100 -8.28 -7.96 -14.40
C MET A 100 -8.28 -8.58 -13.00
N ARG A 101 -7.15 -8.56 -12.28
CA ARG A 101 -6.93 -9.48 -11.15
C ARG A 101 -6.57 -8.83 -9.83
N SER A 102 -6.01 -7.61 -9.85
CA SER A 102 -5.62 -6.90 -8.62
C SER A 102 -6.77 -6.14 -7.93
N GLY A 103 -7.96 -6.14 -8.52
CA GLY A 103 -9.14 -5.45 -7.99
C GLY A 103 -8.90 -3.94 -7.85
N TYR A 104 -8.94 -3.43 -6.63
CA TYR A 104 -8.70 -2.02 -6.30
C TYR A 104 -7.24 -1.69 -6.01
N TYR A 105 -6.32 -2.64 -6.18
CA TYR A 105 -4.88 -2.41 -6.07
C TYR A 105 -4.23 -2.27 -7.45
N ARG A 106 -3.06 -1.66 -7.50
CA ARG A 106 -2.16 -1.66 -8.66
C ARG A 106 -0.75 -2.04 -8.26
N PHE A 107 -0.14 -2.96 -9.00
CA PHE A 107 1.30 -3.19 -8.97
C PHE A 107 2.01 -2.10 -9.77
N VAL A 108 3.07 -1.57 -9.19
CA VAL A 108 3.94 -0.55 -9.79
C VAL A 108 5.39 -0.92 -9.54
N VAL A 109 6.27 -0.49 -10.44
CA VAL A 109 7.73 -0.59 -10.29
C VAL A 109 8.24 0.78 -9.83
N SER A 110 8.93 0.84 -8.70
CA SER A 110 9.61 2.05 -8.21
C SER A 110 10.88 2.35 -9.01
N GLY A 111 11.48 3.52 -8.81
CA GLY A 111 12.69 3.94 -9.56
C GLY A 111 13.93 3.06 -9.32
N ASP A 112 14.01 2.39 -8.17
CA ASP A 112 15.05 1.41 -7.85
C ASP A 112 14.71 -0.02 -8.33
N GLY A 113 13.52 -0.24 -8.90
CA GLY A 113 13.08 -1.51 -9.46
C GLY A 113 12.29 -2.38 -8.48
N GLU A 114 11.98 -1.91 -7.28
CA GLU A 114 11.10 -2.61 -6.35
C GLU A 114 9.67 -2.68 -6.89
N ILE A 115 9.04 -3.85 -6.75
CA ILE A 115 7.62 -4.04 -7.05
C ILE A 115 6.82 -3.75 -5.78
N VAL A 116 5.87 -2.81 -5.91
CA VAL A 116 4.98 -2.36 -4.84
C VAL A 116 3.54 -2.55 -5.29
N MET A 117 2.67 -3.01 -4.39
CA MET A 117 1.22 -3.03 -4.63
C MET A 117 0.58 -1.90 -3.81
N ARG A 118 -0.17 -1.03 -4.49
CA ARG A 118 -0.72 0.20 -3.90
C ARG A 118 -2.21 0.36 -4.16
N HIS A 119 -2.92 0.86 -3.17
CA HIS A 119 -4.29 1.38 -3.28
C HIS A 119 -4.33 2.83 -2.81
N LEU A 120 -5.12 3.66 -3.50
CA LEU A 120 -5.42 5.04 -3.14
C LEU A 120 -6.92 5.16 -2.98
N GLY A 121 -7.37 5.77 -1.89
CA GLY A 121 -8.79 5.88 -1.60
C GLY A 121 -9.16 7.13 -0.80
N ILE A 122 -10.46 7.34 -0.66
CA ILE A 122 -11.05 8.39 0.16
C ILE A 122 -12.03 7.73 1.11
N THR A 123 -11.91 8.02 2.40
CA THR A 123 -12.81 7.49 3.44
C THR A 123 -13.41 8.62 4.28
N GLY A 124 -14.49 8.33 5.00
CA GLY A 124 -15.14 9.24 5.94
C GLY A 124 -15.07 8.69 7.36
N GLU A 125 -16.01 9.09 8.23
CA GLU A 125 -16.04 8.60 9.62
C GLU A 125 -16.17 7.07 9.72
N ASP A 126 -16.93 6.44 8.81
CA ASP A 126 -16.91 4.98 8.69
C ASP A 126 -15.62 4.53 7.98
N ALA A 127 -14.63 4.15 8.80
CA ALA A 127 -13.35 3.63 8.35
C ALA A 127 -13.37 2.12 8.04
N SER A 128 -14.52 1.44 8.18
CA SER A 128 -14.63 -0.02 7.95
C SER A 128 -14.24 -0.42 6.53
N PRO A 129 -14.65 0.30 5.46
CA PRO A 129 -14.21 -0.04 4.10
C PRO A 129 -12.69 0.07 3.92
N MET A 130 -12.04 1.07 4.52
CA MET A 130 -10.58 1.21 4.48
C MET A 130 -9.89 0.04 5.19
N MET A 131 -10.41 -0.39 6.34
CA MET A 131 -9.90 -1.56 7.06
C MET A 131 -10.07 -2.85 6.24
N ASP A 132 -11.23 -3.05 5.62
CA ASP A 132 -11.47 -4.22 4.78
C ASP A 132 -10.54 -4.23 3.57
N VAL A 133 -10.43 -3.12 2.85
CA VAL A 133 -9.48 -2.95 1.73
C VAL A 133 -8.07 -3.31 2.17
N PHE A 134 -7.62 -2.88 3.36
CA PHE A 134 -6.34 -3.28 3.93
C PHE A 134 -6.26 -4.80 4.12
N VAL A 135 -7.18 -5.41 4.85
CA VAL A 135 -7.17 -6.86 5.15
C VAL A 135 -7.20 -7.72 3.88
N TYR A 136 -8.04 -7.36 2.91
CA TYR A 136 -8.18 -8.11 1.65
C TYR A 136 -6.98 -7.93 0.72
N GLY A 137 -6.23 -6.82 0.81
CA GLY A 137 -5.00 -6.64 0.03
C GLY A 137 -4.01 -7.78 0.23
N GLY A 138 -3.86 -8.28 1.45
CA GLY A 138 -3.02 -9.43 1.75
C GLY A 138 -3.43 -10.71 1.03
N ARG A 139 -4.74 -10.94 0.89
CA ARG A 139 -5.31 -12.09 0.18
C ARG A 139 -5.10 -11.97 -1.32
N ILE A 140 -5.33 -10.78 -1.87
CA ILE A 140 -5.08 -10.46 -3.29
C ILE A 140 -3.61 -10.71 -3.61
N LEU A 141 -2.69 -10.14 -2.83
CA LEU A 141 -1.26 -10.33 -3.02
C LEU A 141 -0.88 -11.82 -3.01
N ARG A 142 -1.33 -12.57 -2.00
CA ARG A 142 -1.06 -14.01 -1.92
C ARG A 142 -1.52 -14.78 -3.15
N ALA A 143 -2.68 -14.45 -3.71
CA ALA A 143 -3.23 -15.09 -4.89
C ALA A 143 -2.48 -14.72 -6.19
N LEU A 144 -1.85 -13.55 -6.24
CA LEU A 144 -1.16 -13.04 -7.44
C LEU A 144 0.34 -13.30 -7.44
N LEU A 145 0.95 -13.66 -6.30
CA LEU A 145 2.37 -14.03 -6.23
C LEU A 145 2.80 -15.04 -7.31
N PRO A 146 2.08 -16.16 -7.55
CA PRO A 146 2.49 -17.12 -8.57
C PRO A 146 2.52 -16.54 -9.99
N GLN A 147 1.70 -15.52 -10.26
CA GLN A 147 1.71 -14.84 -11.56
C GLN A 147 2.88 -13.85 -11.66
N LEU A 148 3.24 -13.19 -10.56
CA LEU A 148 4.43 -12.34 -10.52
C LEU A 148 5.71 -13.15 -10.68
N GLU A 149 5.76 -14.38 -10.14
CA GLU A 149 6.88 -15.34 -10.31
C GLU A 149 7.11 -15.75 -11.76
N GLN A 150 6.07 -15.67 -12.60
CA GLN A 150 6.14 -16.02 -14.02
C GLN A 150 6.63 -14.87 -14.91
N ILE A 151 6.77 -13.66 -14.36
CA ILE A 151 7.25 -12.51 -15.11
C ILE A 151 8.77 -12.61 -15.25
N ASP A 152 9.24 -12.80 -16.47
CA ASP A 152 10.66 -12.82 -16.78
C ASP A 152 11.33 -11.47 -16.46
N GLY A 153 12.50 -11.50 -15.82
CA GLY A 153 13.20 -10.31 -15.32
C GLY A 153 12.71 -9.78 -13.96
N VAL A 154 11.85 -10.53 -13.25
CA VAL A 154 11.38 -10.23 -11.89
C VAL A 154 11.81 -11.33 -10.92
N ASP A 155 12.37 -10.92 -9.78
CA ASP A 155 12.64 -11.80 -8.63
C ASP A 155 11.73 -11.44 -7.46
N VAL A 156 10.77 -12.33 -7.14
CA VAL A 156 9.93 -12.18 -5.95
C VAL A 156 10.41 -13.05 -4.78
N SER A 157 11.52 -13.75 -4.89
CA SER A 157 12.04 -14.59 -3.80
C SER A 157 12.62 -13.76 -2.65
N GLN A 158 12.87 -12.45 -2.87
CA GLN A 158 13.60 -11.60 -1.93
C GLN A 158 13.01 -11.62 -0.52
N VAL A 159 13.67 -12.44 0.31
CA VAL A 159 13.81 -12.27 1.75
C VAL A 159 15.17 -11.61 1.94
N LYS A 160 15.23 -10.28 1.92
CA LYS A 160 16.39 -9.62 2.52
C LYS A 160 16.14 -9.50 4.02
N SER A 161 16.76 -10.44 4.74
CA SER A 161 17.04 -10.38 6.18
C SER A 161 17.58 -9.02 6.58
#